data_AF-T1CT87-F1
#
_entry.id   AF-T1CT87-F1
#
_cell.length_a   1.000
_cell.length_b   1.000
_cell.length_c   1.000
_cell.angle_alpha   90.00
_cell.angle_beta   90.00
_cell.angle_gamma   90.00
#
_symmetry.space_group_name_H-M   'P 1'
#
loop_
_entity.id
_entity.type
_entity.pdbx_description
1 polymer ?
#
loop_
_entity_poly.entity_id
_entity_poly.type
_entity_poly.pdbx_seq_one_letter_code
_entity_poly.pdbx_strand_id
1 'polypeptide(L)'
;MIRVYLPPDANCLLSVAHHCLKSRQYVNVIVAGKQPSLNYLAMDQAVLHCTRGLGIWEWASNDAGDPDVVMACCGDVPTLETLAAVDLLRRELPSLKVRVVNVVDLMRMEPDTVHPHGLPDAEFDSLFTRDRPVLFAYHGYPALIHRLTYRRHNHANLHVRGYNEEGTTTTPFDMVMLNDLDRFRLVMDVIDRVPGLASHAARLRQDMEDERERCRAYTRAHGEDPPEIRNWVWPY
;
A
#
# COMPACT_ATOMS: atom_id res chain seq x y z
N MET A 1 -24.99 -6.16 -6.84
CA MET A 1 -23.89 -5.16 -6.76
C MET A 1 -22.63 -5.87 -6.27
N ILE A 2 -21.46 -5.51 -6.80
CA ILE A 2 -20.18 -6.19 -6.51
C ILE A 2 -19.46 -5.42 -5.39
N ARG A 3 -18.80 -6.15 -4.49
CA ARG A 3 -17.91 -5.60 -3.46
C ARG A 3 -16.58 -6.32 -3.52
N VAL A 4 -15.48 -5.58 -3.42
CA VAL A 4 -14.13 -6.12 -3.49
C VAL A 4 -13.36 -5.68 -2.26
N TYR A 5 -12.98 -6.65 -1.44
CA TYR A 5 -12.28 -6.43 -0.18
C TYR A 5 -10.88 -7.04 -0.22
N LEU A 6 -9.89 -6.28 0.24
CA LEU A 6 -8.49 -6.68 0.32
C LEU A 6 -7.98 -6.45 1.75
N PRO A 7 -8.39 -7.27 2.73
CA PRO A 7 -7.95 -7.13 4.12
C PRO A 7 -6.42 -7.32 4.23
N PRO A 8 -5.70 -6.42 4.94
CA PRO A 8 -4.25 -6.52 5.07
C PRO A 8 -3.78 -7.58 6.06
N ASP A 9 -4.65 -8.03 6.98
CA ASP A 9 -4.34 -9.00 8.02
C ASP A 9 -5.53 -9.89 8.41
N ALA A 10 -5.31 -10.80 9.36
CA ALA A 10 -6.32 -11.76 9.79
C ALA A 10 -7.51 -11.10 10.51
N ASN A 11 -7.29 -10.05 11.31
CA ASN A 11 -8.36 -9.39 12.05
C ASN A 11 -9.28 -8.59 11.11
N CYS A 12 -8.71 -7.89 10.13
CA CYS A 12 -9.46 -7.27 9.05
C CYS A 12 -10.22 -8.32 8.22
N LEU A 13 -9.60 -9.47 7.92
CA LEU A 13 -10.27 -10.56 7.22
C LEU A 13 -11.48 -11.08 8.00
N LEU A 14 -11.36 -11.31 9.30
CA LEU A 14 -12.47 -11.76 10.15
C LEU A 14 -13.62 -10.73 10.15
N SER A 15 -13.29 -9.44 10.28
CA SER A 15 -14.27 -8.35 10.24
C SER A 15 -15.02 -8.30 8.90
N VAL A 16 -14.29 -8.35 7.78
CA VAL A 16 -14.85 -8.37 6.42
C VAL A 16 -15.71 -9.61 6.21
N ALA A 17 -15.21 -10.80 6.56
CA ALA A 17 -15.95 -12.06 6.40
C ALA A 17 -17.27 -12.06 7.19
N HIS A 18 -17.22 -11.58 8.44
CA HIS A 18 -18.41 -11.44 9.28
C HIS A 18 -19.46 -10.52 8.65
N HIS A 19 -19.06 -9.39 8.05
CA HIS A 19 -19.95 -8.50 7.29
C HIS A 19 -20.51 -9.18 6.03
N CYS A 20 -19.64 -9.81 5.22
CA CYS A 20 -20.04 -10.45 3.97
C CYS A 20 -21.07 -11.57 4.18
N LEU A 21 -20.92 -12.39 5.23
CA LEU A 21 -21.86 -13.48 5.56
C LEU A 21 -23.26 -12.98 5.99
N LYS A 22 -23.34 -11.77 6.54
CA LYS A 22 -24.61 -11.12 6.91
C LYS A 22 -25.26 -10.36 5.76
N SER A 23 -24.47 -10.00 4.74
CA SER A 23 -24.98 -9.28 3.57
C SER A 23 -25.93 -10.14 2.72
N ARG A 24 -26.78 -9.50 1.92
CA ARG A 24 -27.75 -10.16 1.02
C ARG A 24 -27.75 -9.42 -0.32
N GLN A 25 -27.95 -10.14 -1.42
CA GLN A 25 -28.02 -9.57 -2.78
C GLN A 25 -26.71 -8.89 -3.27
N TYR A 26 -25.56 -9.34 -2.74
CA TYR A 26 -24.23 -8.90 -3.16
C TYR A 26 -23.40 -10.08 -3.66
N VAL A 27 -22.49 -9.80 -4.59
CA VAL A 27 -21.32 -10.65 -4.83
C VAL A 27 -20.17 -10.01 -4.06
N ASN A 28 -19.64 -10.73 -3.07
CA ASN A 28 -18.50 -10.27 -2.27
C ASN A 28 -17.25 -11.03 -2.70
N VAL A 29 -16.25 -10.30 -3.19
CA VAL A 29 -14.91 -10.81 -3.48
C VAL A 29 -14.00 -10.42 -2.31
N ILE A 30 -13.37 -11.42 -1.69
CA ILE A 30 -12.38 -11.20 -0.63
C ILE A 30 -11.05 -11.76 -1.13
N VAL A 31 -10.05 -10.89 -1.27
CA VAL A 31 -8.69 -11.27 -1.65
C VAL A 31 -7.86 -11.31 -0.37
N ALA A 32 -7.42 -12.50 0.02
CA ALA A 32 -6.66 -12.70 1.25
C ALA A 32 -5.50 -13.68 1.01
N GLY A 33 -4.34 -13.35 1.55
CA GLY A 33 -3.21 -14.27 1.59
C GLY A 33 -3.44 -15.42 2.55
N LYS A 34 -2.77 -16.53 2.23
CA LYS A 34 -2.70 -17.72 3.08
C LYS A 34 -1.32 -17.94 3.70
N GLN A 35 -0.33 -17.18 3.25
CA GLN A 35 1.04 -17.29 3.74
C GLN A 35 1.13 -16.66 5.15
N PRO A 36 2.07 -17.11 6.00
CA PRO A 36 2.35 -16.42 7.25
C PRO A 36 2.64 -14.95 6.99
N SER A 37 1.94 -14.06 7.71
CA SER A 37 2.04 -12.61 7.55
C SER A 37 1.88 -11.92 8.91
N LEU A 38 2.22 -10.63 8.94
CA LEU A 38 2.03 -9.79 10.11
C LEU A 38 0.54 -9.51 10.34
N ASN A 39 0.17 -9.33 11.61
CA ASN A 39 -1.11 -8.73 11.98
C ASN A 39 -0.85 -7.31 12.47
N TYR A 40 -1.55 -6.34 11.91
CA TYR A 40 -1.28 -4.92 12.12
C TYR A 40 -2.26 -4.29 13.11
N LEU A 41 -3.53 -4.68 13.05
CA LEU A 41 -4.58 -4.10 13.87
C LEU A 41 -5.08 -5.08 14.92
N ALA A 42 -5.31 -4.60 16.14
CA ALA A 42 -6.13 -5.32 17.10
C ALA A 42 -7.57 -5.45 16.58
N MET A 43 -8.33 -6.43 17.09
CA MET A 43 -9.65 -6.76 16.52
C MET A 43 -10.64 -5.59 16.59
N ASP A 44 -10.64 -4.81 17.66
CA ASP A 44 -11.47 -3.60 17.83
C ASP A 44 -11.12 -2.51 16.80
N GLN A 45 -9.81 -2.28 16.59
CA GLN A 45 -9.31 -1.36 15.56
C GLN A 45 -9.67 -1.84 14.15
N ALA A 46 -9.54 -3.15 13.88
CA ALA A 46 -9.88 -3.76 12.60
C ALA A 46 -11.38 -3.62 12.28
N VAL A 47 -12.26 -3.79 13.27
CA VAL A 47 -13.71 -3.58 13.10
C VAL A 47 -14.01 -2.15 12.66
N LEU A 48 -13.43 -1.16 13.34
CA LEU A 48 -13.61 0.25 12.98
C LEU A 48 -13.03 0.57 11.60
N HIS A 49 -11.82 0.08 11.30
CA HIS A 49 -11.15 0.29 10.02
C HIS A 49 -11.91 -0.34 8.85
N CYS A 50 -12.33 -1.60 8.96
CA CYS A 50 -13.08 -2.28 7.90
C CYS A 50 -14.49 -1.69 7.72
N THR A 51 -15.12 -1.18 8.78
CA THR A 51 -16.39 -0.45 8.67
C THR A 51 -16.19 0.85 7.88
N ARG A 52 -15.08 1.57 8.14
CA ARG A 52 -14.65 2.71 7.32
C ARG A 52 -14.15 2.32 5.93
N GLY A 53 -13.84 1.05 5.68
CA GLY A 53 -13.37 0.54 4.39
C GLY A 53 -11.99 1.02 3.96
N LEU A 54 -11.54 2.18 4.40
CA LEU A 54 -10.18 2.68 4.27
C LEU A 54 -9.92 3.77 5.32
N GLY A 55 -8.67 4.14 5.53
CA GLY A 55 -8.33 5.20 6.47
C GLY A 55 -6.83 5.37 6.71
N ILE A 56 -6.50 6.46 7.42
CA ILE A 56 -5.14 6.76 7.85
C ILE A 56 -4.74 5.81 8.98
N TRP A 57 -3.53 5.27 8.90
CA TRP A 57 -2.89 4.57 10.01
C TRP A 57 -1.97 5.54 10.74
N GLU A 58 -2.49 6.10 11.84
CA GLU A 58 -1.80 7.14 12.62
C GLU A 58 -0.44 6.66 13.15
N TRP A 59 -0.35 5.43 13.65
CA TRP A 59 0.90 4.83 14.14
C TRP A 59 1.97 4.67 13.04
N ALA A 60 1.54 4.53 11.78
CA ALA A 60 2.40 4.43 10.61
C ALA A 60 2.68 5.79 9.94
N SER A 61 2.01 6.87 10.38
CA SER A 61 2.16 8.22 9.82
C SER A 61 3.02 9.13 10.73
N ASN A 62 3.64 10.18 10.15
CA ASN A 62 4.34 11.24 10.88
C ASN A 62 4.04 12.64 10.30
N ASP A 63 2.90 12.82 9.64
CA ASP A 63 2.57 14.00 8.84
C ASP A 63 1.95 15.17 9.63
N ALA A 64 1.46 14.92 10.85
CA ALA A 64 0.74 15.90 11.66
C ALA A 64 -0.40 16.61 10.90
N GLY A 65 -1.02 15.91 9.93
CA GLY A 65 -2.11 16.42 9.10
C GLY A 65 -1.69 17.05 7.75
N ASP A 66 -0.41 17.30 7.51
CA ASP A 66 0.11 17.91 6.26
C ASP A 66 1.31 17.12 5.72
N PRO A 67 1.07 16.07 4.90
CA PRO A 67 2.12 15.21 4.38
C PRO A 67 2.87 15.83 3.19
N ASP A 68 4.13 15.43 3.03
CA ASP A 68 4.89 15.61 1.79
C ASP A 68 4.50 14.53 0.76
N VAL A 69 4.13 13.34 1.23
CA VAL A 69 3.70 12.20 0.42
C VAL A 69 2.68 11.33 1.15
N VAL A 70 1.72 10.80 0.40
CA VAL A 70 0.80 9.75 0.88
C VAL A 70 1.28 8.39 0.37
N MET A 71 1.54 7.48 1.29
CA MET A 71 1.85 6.07 1.05
C MET A 71 0.57 5.25 1.24
N ALA A 72 -0.11 4.95 0.15
CA ALA A 72 -1.34 4.17 0.13
C ALA A 72 -1.07 2.69 -0.17
N CYS A 73 -1.84 1.78 0.42
CA CYS A 73 -1.73 0.35 0.17
C CYS A 73 -3.09 -0.35 0.17
N CYS A 74 -3.22 -1.41 -0.63
CA CYS A 74 -4.43 -2.22 -0.71
C CYS A 74 -4.08 -3.69 -1.04
N GLY A 75 -4.29 -4.57 -0.07
CA GLY A 75 -3.82 -5.96 -0.07
C GLY A 75 -2.76 -6.20 1.00
N ASP A 76 -2.62 -7.46 1.39
CA ASP A 76 -1.68 -7.93 2.42
C ASP A 76 -0.20 -7.68 2.06
N VAL A 77 0.29 -8.20 0.94
CA VAL A 77 1.67 -8.00 0.48
C VAL A 77 1.96 -6.52 0.17
N PRO A 78 1.10 -5.77 -0.56
CA PRO A 78 1.29 -4.34 -0.72
C PRO A 78 1.36 -3.57 0.61
N THR A 79 0.60 -3.98 1.63
CA THR A 79 0.65 -3.33 2.95
C THR A 79 2.00 -3.59 3.63
N LEU A 80 2.52 -4.83 3.58
CA LEU A 80 3.83 -5.16 4.12
C LEU A 80 4.94 -4.30 3.51
N GLU A 81 4.98 -4.23 2.18
CA GLU A 81 6.03 -3.51 1.46
C GLU A 81 5.90 -1.99 1.61
N THR A 82 4.68 -1.46 1.67
CA THR A 82 4.46 -0.05 2.00
C THR A 82 4.96 0.29 3.40
N LEU A 83 4.66 -0.52 4.42
CA LEU A 83 5.16 -0.27 5.77
C LEU A 83 6.70 -0.39 5.83
N ALA A 84 7.28 -1.40 5.18
CA ALA A 84 8.73 -1.53 5.13
C ALA A 84 9.41 -0.36 4.41
N ALA A 85 8.80 0.17 3.35
CA ALA A 85 9.25 1.40 2.71
C ALA A 85 9.14 2.62 3.64
N VAL A 86 8.05 2.74 4.39
CA VAL A 86 7.85 3.82 5.38
C VAL A 86 8.90 3.74 6.49
N ASP A 87 9.26 2.55 6.97
CA ASP A 87 10.35 2.38 7.93
C ASP A 87 11.69 2.88 7.35
N LEU A 88 12.05 2.47 6.13
CA LEU A 88 13.24 2.97 5.43
C LEU A 88 13.23 4.50 5.30
N LEU A 89 12.12 5.09 4.86
CA LEU A 89 11.98 6.54 4.73
C LEU A 89 12.13 7.26 6.08
N ARG A 90 11.55 6.72 7.16
CA ARG A 90 11.68 7.32 8.50
C ARG A 90 13.12 7.33 8.99
N ARG A 91 13.89 6.28 8.71
CA ARG A 91 15.30 6.17 9.12
C ARG A 91 16.22 7.05 8.28
N GLU A 92 16.06 7.02 6.96
CA GLU A 92 16.99 7.66 6.03
C GLU A 92 16.60 9.12 5.71
N LEU A 93 15.32 9.48 5.84
CA LEU A 93 14.77 10.82 5.56
C LEU A 93 13.85 11.28 6.71
N PRO A 94 14.36 11.47 7.93
CA PRO A 94 13.54 11.72 9.12
C PRO A 94 12.70 13.01 9.06
N SER A 95 13.06 13.97 8.21
CA SER A 95 12.28 15.20 8.00
C SER A 95 11.10 15.03 7.04
N LEU A 96 11.04 13.93 6.29
CA LEU A 96 9.96 13.66 5.35
C LEU A 96 8.67 13.32 6.10
N LYS A 97 7.60 14.04 5.81
CA LYS A 97 6.27 13.81 6.36
C LYS A 97 5.50 12.82 5.50
N VAL A 98 5.29 11.63 6.03
CA VAL A 98 4.60 10.53 5.37
C VAL A 98 3.26 10.29 6.04
N ARG A 99 2.20 10.25 5.23
CA ARG A 99 0.88 9.74 5.64
C ARG A 99 0.70 8.34 5.08
N VAL A 100 0.31 7.39 5.92
CA VAL A 100 -0.02 6.02 5.49
C VAL A 100 -1.53 5.84 5.44
N VAL A 101 -2.04 5.44 4.28
CA VAL A 101 -3.46 5.13 4.07
C VAL A 101 -3.62 3.67 3.67
N ASN A 102 -4.37 2.90 4.46
CA ASN A 102 -4.71 1.53 4.11
C ASN A 102 -6.13 1.46 3.54
N VAL A 103 -6.30 0.72 2.44
CA VAL A 103 -7.58 0.53 1.75
C VAL A 103 -7.98 -0.95 1.82
N VAL A 104 -9.16 -1.22 2.37
CA VAL A 104 -9.77 -2.55 2.48
C VAL A 104 -10.92 -2.72 1.48
N ASP A 105 -11.90 -1.82 1.46
CA ASP A 105 -13.02 -1.81 0.49
C ASP A 105 -12.62 -0.96 -0.72
N LEU A 106 -12.30 -1.63 -1.82
CA LEU A 106 -11.80 -0.97 -3.02
C LEU A 106 -12.85 -0.03 -3.64
N MET A 107 -14.14 -0.32 -3.47
CA MET A 107 -15.22 0.47 -4.07
C MET A 107 -15.43 1.81 -3.36
N ARG A 108 -14.83 2.02 -2.17
CA ARG A 108 -14.78 3.33 -1.49
C ARG A 108 -13.96 4.37 -2.28
N MET A 109 -13.06 3.93 -3.16
CA MET A 109 -12.21 4.83 -3.95
C MET A 109 -13.00 5.62 -5.01
N GLU A 110 -14.13 5.07 -5.49
CA GLU A 110 -15.01 5.76 -6.43
C GLU A 110 -15.79 6.91 -5.77
N PRO A 111 -16.21 7.94 -6.52
CA PRO A 111 -17.16 8.93 -6.01
C PRO A 111 -18.48 8.29 -5.57
N ASP A 112 -19.10 8.83 -4.52
CA ASP A 112 -20.42 8.43 -4.01
C ASP A 112 -21.54 8.57 -5.07
N THR A 113 -21.37 9.47 -6.04
CA THR A 113 -22.24 9.64 -7.21
C THR A 113 -22.15 8.51 -8.24
N VAL A 114 -21.10 7.68 -8.19
CA VAL A 114 -20.86 6.56 -9.12
C VAL A 114 -21.15 5.22 -8.47
N HIS A 115 -20.75 5.05 -7.20
CA HIS A 115 -20.97 3.82 -6.45
C HIS A 115 -21.54 4.16 -5.06
N PRO A 116 -22.55 3.43 -4.54
CA PRO A 116 -23.19 3.78 -3.26
C PRO A 116 -22.30 3.56 -2.02
N HIS A 117 -21.14 2.94 -2.18
CA HIS A 117 -20.09 2.90 -1.14
C HIS A 117 -18.99 3.93 -1.38
N GLY A 118 -19.02 4.63 -2.51
CA GLY A 118 -18.02 5.60 -2.87
C GLY A 118 -17.90 6.69 -1.81
N LEU A 119 -16.70 7.26 -1.67
CA LEU A 119 -16.48 8.39 -0.77
C LEU A 119 -16.91 9.69 -1.43
N PRO A 120 -17.54 10.63 -0.68
CA PRO A 120 -17.63 12.02 -1.10
C PRO A 120 -16.23 12.59 -1.38
N ASP A 121 -16.12 13.51 -2.35
CA ASP A 121 -14.82 14.06 -2.76
C ASP A 121 -14.07 14.72 -1.59
N ALA A 122 -14.78 15.42 -0.69
CA ALA A 122 -14.17 16.05 0.48
C ALA A 122 -13.53 15.03 1.44
N GLU A 123 -14.14 13.86 1.62
CA GLU A 123 -13.56 12.79 2.44
C GLU A 123 -12.36 12.16 1.75
N PHE A 124 -12.43 11.90 0.44
CA PHE A 124 -11.29 11.40 -0.33
C PHE A 124 -10.10 12.37 -0.25
N ASP A 125 -10.34 13.67 -0.48
CA ASP A 125 -9.30 14.71 -0.43
C ASP A 125 -8.68 14.83 0.97
N SER A 126 -9.46 14.64 2.04
CA SER A 126 -8.92 14.66 3.41
C SER A 126 -7.91 13.54 3.67
N LEU A 127 -8.00 12.43 2.94
CA LEU A 127 -7.15 11.26 3.09
C LEU A 127 -5.95 11.31 2.14
N PHE A 128 -6.23 11.54 0.86
CA PHE A 128 -5.25 11.48 -0.23
C PHE A 128 -4.70 12.85 -0.65
N THR A 129 -5.08 13.91 0.05
CA THR A 129 -4.75 15.32 -0.26
C THR A 129 -5.32 15.78 -1.60
N ARG A 130 -5.16 17.08 -1.90
CA ARG A 130 -5.61 17.68 -3.17
C ARG A 130 -4.48 17.85 -4.18
N ASP A 131 -3.24 17.83 -3.71
CA ASP A 131 -2.07 18.31 -4.44
C ASP A 131 -0.77 17.52 -4.16
N ARG A 132 -0.71 16.67 -3.13
CA ARG A 132 0.52 15.96 -2.77
C ARG A 132 0.66 14.64 -3.53
N PRO A 133 1.89 14.20 -3.84
CA PRO A 133 2.13 12.88 -4.41
C PRO A 133 1.47 11.76 -3.60
N VAL A 134 0.83 10.83 -4.30
CA VAL A 134 0.28 9.61 -3.72
C VAL A 134 0.93 8.41 -4.39
N LEU A 135 1.72 7.64 -3.63
CA LEU A 135 2.16 6.33 -4.05
C LEU A 135 1.17 5.28 -3.58
N PHE A 136 0.62 4.51 -4.51
CA PHE A 136 -0.37 3.50 -4.21
C PHE A 136 0.17 2.11 -4.55
N ALA A 137 0.47 1.31 -3.54
CA ALA A 137 0.82 -0.10 -3.69
C ALA A 137 -0.46 -0.95 -3.74
N TYR A 138 -0.70 -1.64 -4.85
CA TYR A 138 -1.92 -2.39 -5.10
C TYR A 138 -1.64 -3.86 -5.43
N HIS A 139 -2.49 -4.75 -4.91
CA HIS A 139 -2.40 -6.19 -5.16
C HIS A 139 -2.61 -6.55 -6.64
N GLY A 140 -3.53 -5.88 -7.32
CA GLY A 140 -3.88 -6.18 -8.71
C GLY A 140 -3.23 -5.24 -9.73
N TYR A 141 -3.83 -5.17 -10.91
CA TYR A 141 -3.35 -4.30 -11.99
C TYR A 141 -3.54 -2.80 -11.65
N PRO A 142 -2.48 -1.97 -11.77
CA PRO A 142 -2.53 -0.54 -11.51
C PRO A 142 -3.65 0.22 -12.23
N ALA A 143 -3.97 -0.21 -13.46
CA ALA A 143 -4.99 0.41 -14.30
C ALA A 143 -6.38 0.50 -13.63
N LEU A 144 -6.72 -0.45 -12.75
CA LEU A 144 -8.00 -0.40 -12.03
C LEU A 144 -8.04 0.80 -11.07
N ILE A 145 -6.99 1.05 -10.30
CA ILE A 145 -6.96 2.17 -9.36
C ILE A 145 -7.13 3.49 -10.11
N HIS A 146 -6.39 3.69 -11.20
CA HIS A 146 -6.55 4.87 -12.05
C HIS A 146 -7.97 5.02 -12.60
N ARG A 147 -8.60 3.91 -13.01
CA ARG A 147 -10.00 3.93 -13.46
C ARG A 147 -10.98 4.29 -12.36
N LEU A 148 -10.74 3.88 -11.11
CA LEU A 148 -11.63 4.20 -9.99
C LEU A 148 -11.47 5.66 -9.55
N THR A 149 -10.28 6.24 -9.72
CA THR A 149 -9.95 7.58 -9.19
C THR A 149 -9.87 8.68 -10.25
N TYR A 150 -10.09 8.42 -11.54
CA TYR A 150 -9.89 9.41 -12.61
C TYR A 150 -10.68 10.73 -12.47
N ARG A 151 -11.73 10.77 -11.64
CA ARG A 151 -12.52 11.98 -11.35
C ARG A 151 -12.10 12.71 -10.07
N ARG A 152 -11.21 12.14 -9.26
CA ARG A 152 -10.77 12.71 -7.98
C ARG A 152 -9.81 13.87 -8.22
N HIS A 153 -9.85 14.91 -7.40
CA HIS A 153 -9.02 16.12 -7.62
C HIS A 153 -7.52 15.83 -7.82
N ASN A 154 -6.96 14.97 -6.97
CA ASN A 154 -5.52 14.70 -6.94
C ASN A 154 -5.09 13.53 -7.86
N HIS A 155 -5.96 13.08 -8.78
CA HIS A 155 -5.70 11.87 -9.57
C HIS A 155 -4.44 11.96 -10.45
N ALA A 156 -4.00 13.17 -10.81
CA ALA A 156 -2.79 13.41 -11.59
C ALA A 156 -1.50 13.11 -10.79
N ASN A 157 -1.54 13.22 -9.46
CA ASN A 157 -0.41 12.92 -8.57
C ASN A 157 -0.46 11.48 -8.01
N LEU A 158 -1.44 10.68 -8.44
CA LEU A 158 -1.57 9.29 -8.04
C LEU A 158 -0.69 8.42 -8.93
N HIS A 159 0.36 7.85 -8.34
CA HIS A 159 1.22 6.86 -8.99
C HIS A 159 0.96 5.49 -8.38
N VAL A 160 0.56 4.53 -9.21
CA VAL A 160 0.13 3.21 -8.75
C VAL A 160 1.16 2.16 -9.17
N ARG A 161 1.61 1.36 -8.20
CA ARG A 161 2.37 0.13 -8.42
C ARG A 161 1.49 -1.06 -8.12
N GLY A 162 1.69 -2.16 -8.84
CA GLY A 162 0.93 -3.38 -8.66
C GLY A 162 1.40 -4.44 -9.64
N TYR A 163 0.58 -5.45 -9.86
CA TYR A 163 0.93 -6.56 -10.74
C TYR A 163 1.08 -6.09 -12.20
N ASN A 164 2.21 -6.44 -12.82
CA ASN A 164 2.64 -6.01 -14.16
C ASN A 164 2.90 -7.20 -15.11
N GLU A 165 2.28 -8.36 -14.87
CA GLU A 165 2.48 -9.60 -15.67
C GLU A 165 3.89 -10.19 -15.61
N GLU A 166 4.67 -9.81 -14.60
CA GLU A 166 6.01 -10.36 -14.38
C GLU A 166 5.94 -11.41 -13.26
N GLY A 167 6.37 -12.63 -13.57
CA GLY A 167 6.33 -13.72 -12.61
C GLY A 167 6.93 -15.02 -13.13
N THR A 168 7.56 -15.75 -12.23
CA THR A 168 8.09 -17.10 -12.46
C THR A 168 8.16 -17.86 -11.13
N THR A 169 8.58 -19.12 -11.14
CA THR A 169 8.88 -19.84 -9.91
C THR A 169 10.10 -19.19 -9.25
N THR A 170 9.85 -18.41 -8.19
CA THR A 170 10.88 -17.70 -7.43
C THR A 170 10.43 -17.49 -5.98
N THR A 171 11.24 -16.81 -5.18
CA THR A 171 10.95 -16.49 -3.78
C THR A 171 9.91 -15.38 -3.65
N PRO A 172 9.20 -15.28 -2.50
CA PRO A 172 8.17 -14.27 -2.28
C PRO A 172 8.62 -12.83 -2.58
N PHE A 173 9.77 -12.39 -2.08
CA PHE A 173 10.23 -11.02 -2.31
C PHE A 173 10.70 -10.78 -3.74
N ASP A 174 11.35 -11.77 -4.39
CA ASP A 174 11.73 -11.65 -5.81
C ASP A 174 10.49 -11.51 -6.71
N MET A 175 9.37 -12.18 -6.37
CA MET A 175 8.09 -11.98 -7.07
C MET A 175 7.60 -10.53 -6.99
N VAL A 176 7.75 -9.88 -5.84
CA VAL A 176 7.39 -8.48 -5.64
C VAL A 176 8.36 -7.55 -6.40
N MET A 177 9.66 -7.87 -6.37
CA MET A 177 10.69 -7.11 -7.11
C MET A 177 10.48 -7.16 -8.62
N LEU A 178 10.09 -8.31 -9.16
CA LEU A 178 9.76 -8.47 -10.59
C LEU A 178 8.64 -7.53 -11.03
N ASN A 179 7.72 -7.20 -10.13
CA ASN A 179 6.60 -6.30 -10.40
C ASN A 179 6.86 -4.83 -10.00
N ASP A 180 8.08 -4.47 -9.60
CA ASP A 180 8.42 -3.13 -9.12
C ASP A 180 7.51 -2.66 -7.96
N LEU A 181 7.11 -3.58 -7.07
CA LEU A 181 6.25 -3.31 -5.92
C LEU A 181 7.02 -3.40 -4.58
N ASP A 182 8.31 -3.71 -4.63
CA ASP A 182 9.13 -3.95 -3.45
C ASP A 182 9.43 -2.65 -2.69
N ARG A 183 9.67 -2.76 -1.38
CA ARG A 183 9.95 -1.63 -0.49
C ARG A 183 11.03 -0.67 -1.02
N PHE A 184 12.07 -1.16 -1.68
CA PHE A 184 13.15 -0.32 -2.20
C PHE A 184 12.67 0.48 -3.41
N ARG A 185 11.92 -0.15 -4.31
CA ARG A 185 11.26 0.56 -5.41
C ARG A 185 10.27 1.62 -4.92
N LEU A 186 9.49 1.32 -3.89
CA LEU A 186 8.58 2.29 -3.30
C LEU A 186 9.33 3.51 -2.72
N VAL A 187 10.47 3.30 -2.04
CA VAL A 187 11.34 4.40 -1.58
C VAL A 187 11.85 5.24 -2.74
N MET A 188 12.34 4.60 -3.81
CA MET A 188 12.80 5.32 -5.01
C MET A 188 11.69 6.16 -5.64
N ASP A 189 10.47 5.61 -5.75
CA ASP A 189 9.34 6.34 -6.30
C ASP A 189 8.95 7.57 -5.46
N VAL A 190 9.18 7.54 -4.14
CA VAL A 190 8.98 8.71 -3.26
C VAL A 190 10.02 9.76 -3.58
N ILE A 191 11.30 9.38 -3.64
CA ILE A 191 12.41 10.29 -3.96
C ILE A 191 12.17 10.99 -5.31
N ASP A 192 11.70 10.24 -6.30
CA ASP A 192 11.49 10.75 -7.66
C ASP A 192 10.27 11.68 -7.78
N ARG A 193 9.30 11.60 -6.86
CA ARG A 193 8.02 12.34 -6.96
C ARG A 193 7.83 13.45 -5.95
N VAL A 194 8.47 13.38 -4.79
CA VAL A 194 8.39 14.45 -3.81
C VAL A 194 9.24 15.63 -4.30
N PRO A 195 8.63 16.82 -4.48
CA PRO A 195 9.35 17.99 -4.99
C PRO A 195 10.60 18.30 -4.16
N GLY A 196 11.73 18.46 -4.86
CA GLY A 196 13.02 18.77 -4.24
C GLY A 196 13.77 17.55 -3.68
N LEU A 197 13.16 16.38 -3.55
CA LEU A 197 13.82 15.23 -2.91
C LEU A 197 14.82 14.52 -3.84
N ALA A 198 14.55 14.45 -5.14
CA ALA A 198 15.39 13.75 -6.12
C ALA A 198 16.87 14.19 -6.10
N SER A 199 17.14 15.48 -5.95
CA SER A 199 18.51 15.99 -5.87
C SER A 199 19.16 15.78 -4.49
N HIS A 200 18.39 15.89 -3.41
CA HIS A 200 18.90 15.78 -2.04
C HIS A 200 19.12 14.33 -1.61
N ALA A 201 18.34 13.39 -2.13
CA ALA A 201 18.35 11.98 -1.78
C ALA A 201 18.93 11.09 -2.90
N ALA A 202 19.69 11.66 -3.85
CA ALA A 202 20.25 10.92 -4.98
C ALA A 202 21.10 9.71 -4.56
N ARG A 203 21.90 9.86 -3.48
CA ARG A 203 22.69 8.76 -2.92
C ARG A 203 21.80 7.65 -2.36
N LEU A 204 20.79 8.00 -1.56
CA LEU A 204 19.85 7.03 -1.01
C LEU A 204 19.12 6.29 -2.15
N ARG A 205 18.71 7.00 -3.20
CA ARG A 205 18.08 6.40 -4.37
C ARG A 205 18.99 5.34 -5.01
N GLN A 206 20.28 5.64 -5.16
CA GLN A 206 21.28 4.69 -5.67
C GLN A 206 21.45 3.50 -4.70
N ASP A 207 21.53 3.75 -3.39
CA ASP A 207 21.63 2.69 -2.39
C ASP A 207 20.43 1.72 -2.45
N MET A 208 19.22 2.21 -2.78
CA MET A 208 18.03 1.37 -2.99
C MET A 208 18.11 0.54 -4.28
N GLU A 209 18.76 1.05 -5.34
CA GLU A 209 19.02 0.26 -6.56
C GLU A 209 20.00 -0.88 -6.27
N ASP A 210 21.11 -0.54 -5.60
CA ASP A 210 22.13 -1.50 -5.19
C ASP A 210 21.54 -2.60 -4.28
N GLU A 211 20.65 -2.23 -3.36
CA GLU A 211 20.03 -3.20 -2.44
C GLU A 211 19.11 -4.19 -3.16
N ARG A 212 18.39 -3.75 -4.19
CA ARG A 212 17.60 -4.66 -5.05
C ARG A 212 18.48 -5.64 -5.81
N GLU A 213 19.64 -5.17 -6.30
CA GLU A 213 20.60 -6.05 -6.97
C GLU A 213 21.19 -7.09 -6.01
N ARG A 214 21.54 -6.69 -4.78
CA ARG A 214 22.00 -7.61 -3.73
C ARG A 214 20.95 -8.63 -3.35
N CYS A 215 19.70 -8.22 -3.14
CA CYS A 215 18.59 -9.12 -2.84
C CYS A 215 18.39 -10.13 -3.96
N ARG A 216 18.39 -9.68 -5.22
CA ARG A 216 18.26 -10.56 -6.39
C ARG A 216 19.41 -11.57 -6.48
N ALA A 217 20.65 -11.11 -6.27
CA ALA A 217 21.81 -11.99 -6.26
C ALA A 217 21.72 -13.04 -5.14
N TYR A 218 21.29 -12.63 -3.95
CA TYR A 218 21.08 -13.53 -2.82
C TYR A 218 20.04 -14.61 -3.13
N THR A 219 18.89 -14.24 -3.70
CA THR A 219 17.85 -15.20 -4.10
C THR A 219 18.40 -16.27 -5.06
N ARG A 220 19.22 -15.87 -6.04
CA ARG A 220 19.81 -16.81 -7.01
C ARG A 220 20.91 -17.69 -6.41
N ALA A 221 21.65 -17.18 -5.42
CA ALA A 221 22.72 -17.93 -4.76
C ALA A 221 22.20 -18.91 -3.70
N HIS A 222 21.14 -18.53 -2.96
CA HIS A 222 20.68 -19.26 -1.77
C HIS A 222 19.31 -19.93 -1.93
N GLY A 223 18.53 -19.56 -2.95
CA GLY A 223 17.18 -20.11 -3.16
C GLY A 223 16.14 -19.64 -2.14
N GLU A 224 16.46 -18.63 -1.33
CA GLU A 224 15.58 -17.99 -0.36
C GLU A 224 15.79 -16.47 -0.35
N ASP A 225 14.82 -15.72 0.18
CA ASP A 225 14.97 -14.28 0.36
C ASP A 225 15.96 -13.94 1.48
N PRO A 226 16.63 -12.78 1.43
CA PRO A 226 17.54 -12.35 2.48
C PRO A 226 16.87 -12.36 3.88
N PRO A 227 17.57 -12.79 4.95
CA PRO A 227 17.02 -12.85 6.30
C PRO A 227 16.39 -11.54 6.78
N GLU A 228 16.99 -10.40 6.45
CA GLU A 228 16.52 -9.05 6.77
C GLU A 228 15.17 -8.71 6.11
N ILE A 229 14.85 -9.32 4.96
CA ILE A 229 13.55 -9.17 4.30
C ILE A 229 12.53 -10.09 4.95
N ARG A 230 12.88 -11.37 5.14
CA ARG A 230 11.97 -12.40 5.70
C ARG A 230 11.59 -12.15 7.14
N ASN A 231 12.55 -11.70 7.94
CA ASN A 231 12.40 -11.49 9.38
C ASN A 231 12.05 -10.04 9.72
N TRP A 232 11.79 -9.20 8.71
CA TRP A 232 11.39 -7.83 8.96
C TRP A 232 10.08 -7.80 9.75
N VAL A 233 10.08 -7.02 10.81
CA VAL A 233 8.90 -6.66 11.60
C VAL A 233 8.86 -5.15 11.70
N TRP A 234 7.66 -4.61 11.87
CA TRP A 234 7.50 -3.18 12.12
C TRP A 234 8.23 -2.80 13.42
N PRO A 235 9.19 -1.84 13.39
CA PRO A 235 10.12 -1.64 14.52
C PRO A 235 9.66 -0.60 15.56
N TYR A 236 8.45 -0.06 15.43
CA TYR A 236 7.91 1.00 16.30
C TYR A 236 6.71 0.54 17.13
#